data_AF-A0A8T1JNY5-F1
#
_entry.id   AF-A0A8T1JNY5-F1
#
_cell.length_a   1.000
_cell.length_b   1.000
_cell.length_c   1.000
_cell.angle_alpha   90.00
_cell.angle_beta   90.00
_cell.angle_gamma   90.00
#
_symmetry.space_group_name_H-M   'P 1'
#
loop_
_entity.id
_entity.type
_entity.pdbx_description
1 polymer ?
#
loop_
_entity_poly.entity_id
_entity_poly.type
_entity_poly.pdbx_seq_one_letter_code
_entity_poly.pdbx_strand_id
1 'polypeptide(L)'
;MQSDGKKEQVNRKRQKLNERRNSADSVAAFAEAVSKLVDTEVTSIKGGLIEEKITVACIQREKMERDVLVEKLAAVDGILARRRQALATLYMQIHDGILKGMDVATLKHDREAAAQRVQTAQEKADELQDQIIGC
;
A
#
# COMPACT_ATOMS: atom_id res chain seq x y z
N MET A 1 14.11 17.54 -87.51
CA MET A 1 13.06 17.07 -86.58
C MET A 1 13.68 16.40 -85.32
N GLN A 2 14.57 17.07 -84.59
CA GLN A 2 15.28 16.48 -83.42
C GLN A 2 14.96 17.17 -82.07
N SER A 3 13.99 18.08 -82.01
CA SER A 3 13.71 18.89 -80.82
C SER A 3 12.90 18.19 -79.74
N ASP A 4 12.12 17.16 -80.08
CA ASP A 4 11.08 16.64 -79.19
C ASP A 4 11.62 15.64 -78.16
N GLY A 5 12.59 14.79 -78.53
CA GLY A 5 13.19 13.82 -77.61
C GLY A 5 14.03 14.44 -76.48
N LYS A 6 14.61 15.63 -76.68
CA LYS A 6 15.37 16.35 -75.62
C LYS A 6 14.44 16.94 -74.56
N LYS A 7 13.27 17.46 -74.95
CA LYS A 7 12.28 18.01 -74.00
C LYS A 7 11.68 16.90 -73.13
N GLU A 8 11.42 15.74 -73.73
CA GLU A 8 10.86 14.58 -73.05
C GLU A 8 11.82 13.97 -72.02
N GLN A 9 13.12 13.95 -72.33
CA GLN A 9 14.16 13.45 -71.41
C GLN A 9 14.40 14.39 -70.21
N VAL A 10 14.31 15.71 -70.42
CA VAL A 10 14.41 16.71 -69.34
C VAL A 10 13.19 16.64 -68.42
N ASN A 11 11.99 16.45 -68.98
CA ASN A 11 10.77 16.25 -68.18
C ASN A 11 10.84 14.97 -67.34
N ARG A 12 11.30 13.84 -67.89
CA ARG A 12 11.50 12.60 -67.11
C ARG A 12 12.52 12.75 -65.98
N LYS A 13 13.63 13.48 -66.20
CA LYS A 13 14.61 13.76 -65.15
C LYS A 13 14.04 14.64 -64.04
N ARG A 14 13.29 15.68 -64.39
CA ARG A 14 12.62 16.56 -63.41
C ARG A 14 11.55 15.79 -62.62
N GLN A 15 10.78 14.93 -63.27
CA GLN A 15 9.77 14.09 -62.63
C GLN A 15 10.41 13.11 -61.62
N LYS A 16 11.46 12.38 -62.02
CA LYS A 16 12.20 11.49 -61.10
C LYS A 16 12.84 12.23 -59.93
N LEU A 17 13.32 13.46 -60.14
CA LEU A 17 13.87 14.27 -59.05
C LEU A 17 12.77 14.71 -58.08
N ASN A 18 11.60 15.10 -58.58
CA ASN A 18 10.44 15.45 -57.76
C ASN A 18 9.89 14.24 -57.00
N GLU A 19 9.80 13.07 -57.62
CA GLU A 19 9.40 11.82 -56.96
C GLU A 19 10.37 11.44 -55.83
N ARG A 20 11.68 11.55 -56.06
CA ARG A 20 12.69 11.32 -55.01
C ARG A 20 12.59 12.33 -53.87
N ARG A 21 12.32 13.60 -54.19
CA ARG A 21 12.15 14.66 -53.18
C ARG A 21 10.89 14.44 -52.34
N ASN A 22 9.76 14.15 -52.99
CA ASN A 22 8.50 13.79 -52.33
C ASN A 22 8.63 12.51 -51.48
N SER A 23 9.39 11.52 -51.94
CA SER A 23 9.69 10.31 -51.19
C SER A 23 10.53 10.59 -49.94
N ALA A 24 11.56 11.44 -50.04
CA ALA A 24 12.36 11.84 -48.89
C ALA A 24 11.54 12.66 -47.88
N ASP A 25 10.70 13.57 -48.36
CA ASP A 25 9.79 14.37 -47.53
C ASP A 25 8.74 13.46 -46.84
N SER A 26 8.26 12.41 -47.51
CA SER A 26 7.36 11.43 -46.93
C SER A 26 8.02 10.58 -45.84
N VAL A 27 9.29 10.21 -46.00
CA VAL A 27 10.05 9.47 -44.96
C VAL A 27 10.33 10.36 -43.75
N ALA A 28 10.68 11.63 -43.98
CA ALA A 28 10.86 12.61 -42.91
C ALA A 28 9.57 12.83 -42.11
N ALA A 29 8.43 12.98 -42.81
CA ALA A 29 7.12 13.10 -42.18
C ALA A 29 6.73 11.84 -41.36
N PHE A 30 7.06 10.65 -41.86
CA PHE A 30 6.86 9.40 -41.14
C PHE A 30 7.72 9.31 -39.88
N ALA A 31 9.01 9.66 -39.98
CA ALA A 31 9.91 9.68 -38.83
C ALA A 31 9.46 10.66 -37.75
N GLU A 32 8.98 11.85 -38.14
CA GLU A 32 8.41 12.83 -37.20
C GLU A 32 7.13 12.32 -36.54
N ALA A 33 6.24 11.68 -37.30
CA ALA A 33 5.01 11.10 -36.77
C ALA A 33 5.29 9.97 -35.75
N VAL A 34 6.27 9.10 -36.05
CA VAL A 34 6.71 8.05 -35.13
C VAL A 34 7.35 8.66 -33.87
N SER A 35 8.19 9.69 -34.00
CA SER A 35 8.77 10.37 -32.84
C SER A 35 7.70 10.95 -31.92
N LYS A 36 6.69 11.62 -32.48
CA LYS A 36 5.55 12.15 -31.71
C LYS A 36 4.75 11.04 -31.03
N LEU A 37 4.52 9.92 -31.72
CA LEU A 37 3.83 8.77 -31.13
C LEU A 37 4.59 8.22 -29.93
N VAL A 38 5.91 8.03 -30.07
CA VAL A 38 6.78 7.59 -28.98
C VAL A 38 6.74 8.58 -27.82
N ASP A 39 6.82 9.88 -28.07
CA ASP A 39 6.73 10.90 -27.02
C ASP A 39 5.39 10.86 -26.27
N THR A 40 4.28 10.65 -26.98
CA THR A 40 2.96 10.50 -26.37
C THR A 40 2.85 9.23 -25.53
N GLU A 41 3.40 8.11 -26.01
CA GLU A 41 3.37 6.83 -25.33
C GLU A 41 4.27 6.85 -24.08
N VAL A 42 5.48 7.42 -24.18
CA VAL A 42 6.37 7.65 -23.03
C VAL A 42 5.71 8.53 -21.98
N THR A 43 5.00 9.59 -22.38
CA THR A 43 4.29 10.46 -21.44
C THR A 43 3.14 9.73 -20.77
N SER A 44 2.39 8.93 -21.52
CA SER A 44 1.30 8.10 -20.98
C SER A 44 1.82 7.05 -19.99
N ILE A 45 2.89 6.33 -20.34
CA ILE A 45 3.53 5.33 -19.46
C ILE A 45 4.05 6.01 -18.18
N LYS A 46 4.69 7.18 -18.29
CA LYS A 46 5.13 7.94 -17.12
C LYS A 46 3.97 8.34 -16.22
N GLY A 47 2.85 8.79 -16.81
CA GLY A 47 1.63 9.11 -16.07
C GLY A 47 1.11 7.90 -15.29
N GLY A 48 0.95 6.75 -15.96
CA GLY A 48 0.51 5.51 -15.33
C GLY A 48 1.45 5.04 -14.21
N LEU A 49 2.77 5.14 -14.43
CA LEU A 49 3.76 4.78 -13.41
C LEU A 49 3.71 5.70 -12.18
N ILE A 50 3.42 6.99 -12.36
CA ILE A 50 3.24 7.94 -11.26
C ILE A 50 2.02 7.55 -10.42
N GLU A 51 0.89 7.28 -11.07
CA GLU A 51 -0.34 6.84 -10.39
C GLU A 51 -0.11 5.56 -9.60
N GLU A 52 0.52 4.54 -10.21
CA GLU A 52 0.84 3.29 -9.54
C GLU A 52 1.74 3.51 -8.32
N LYS A 53 2.78 4.34 -8.45
CA LYS A 53 3.67 4.68 -7.32
C LYS A 53 2.93 5.37 -6.19
N ILE A 54 1.97 6.26 -6.50
CA ILE A 54 1.15 6.93 -5.49
C ILE A 54 0.28 5.89 -4.76
N THR A 55 -0.40 5.01 -5.50
CA THR A 55 -1.21 3.95 -4.90
C THR A 55 -0.40 3.03 -4.00
N VAL A 56 0.78 2.58 -4.45
CA VAL A 56 1.69 1.75 -3.65
C VAL A 56 2.14 2.49 -2.39
N ALA A 57 2.47 3.77 -2.48
CA ALA A 57 2.86 4.56 -1.31
C ALA A 57 1.72 4.70 -0.29
N CYS A 58 0.47 4.88 -0.74
CA CYS A 58 -0.70 4.91 0.13
C CYS A 58 -0.90 3.57 0.86
N ILE A 59 -0.87 2.46 0.13
CA ILE A 59 -1.01 1.11 0.70
C ILE A 59 0.11 0.84 1.72
N GLN A 60 1.34 1.24 1.40
CA GLN A 60 2.48 1.05 2.29
C GLN A 60 2.32 1.86 3.59
N ARG A 61 1.82 3.09 3.51
CA ARG A 61 1.53 3.92 4.69
C ARG A 61 0.45 3.28 5.56
N GLU A 62 -0.67 2.86 4.99
CA GLU A 62 -1.76 2.18 5.70
C GLU A 62 -1.28 0.89 6.37
N LYS A 63 -0.40 0.14 5.69
CA LYS A 63 0.24 -1.04 6.30
C LYS A 63 1.07 -0.66 7.52
N MET A 64 1.92 0.38 7.43
CA MET A 64 2.74 0.83 8.56
C MET A 64 1.89 1.29 9.75
N GLU A 65 0.77 1.96 9.49
CA GLU A 65 -0.19 2.38 10.52
C GLU A 65 -0.82 1.16 11.20
N ARG A 66 -1.22 0.14 10.44
CA ARG A 66 -1.71 -1.14 10.98
C ARG A 66 -0.64 -1.90 11.77
N ASP A 67 0.60 -1.96 11.30
CA ASP A 67 1.71 -2.63 11.99
C ASP A 67 1.92 -2.02 13.40
N VAL A 68 1.85 -0.69 13.53
CA VAL A 68 1.91 0.00 14.82
C VAL A 68 0.76 -0.38 15.75
N LEU A 69 -0.45 -0.54 15.23
CA LEU A 69 -1.60 -1.00 16.02
C LEU A 69 -1.43 -2.45 16.48
N VAL A 70 -0.92 -3.33 15.62
CA VAL A 70 -0.62 -4.73 15.94
C VAL A 70 0.42 -4.83 17.06
N GLU A 71 1.48 -4.02 17.04
CA GLU A 71 2.48 -3.99 18.12
C GLU A 71 1.86 -3.53 19.45
N LYS A 72 0.99 -2.50 19.42
CA LYS A 72 0.26 -2.05 20.60
C LYS A 72 -0.64 -3.14 21.16
N LEU A 73 -1.36 -3.86 20.30
CA LEU A 73 -2.21 -4.97 20.69
C LEU A 73 -1.39 -6.08 21.36
N ALA A 74 -0.27 -6.48 20.77
CA ALA A 74 0.63 -7.48 21.35
C ALA A 74 1.14 -7.08 22.75
N ALA A 75 1.44 -5.80 22.96
CA ALA A 75 1.83 -5.30 24.27
C ALA A 75 0.68 -5.38 25.31
N VAL A 76 -0.55 -5.04 24.89
CA VAL A 76 -1.75 -5.14 25.74
C VAL A 76 -2.07 -6.60 26.06
N ASP A 77 -2.00 -7.51 25.10
CA ASP A 77 -2.21 -8.95 25.30
C ASP A 77 -1.22 -9.53 26.31
N GLY A 78 0.06 -9.13 26.22
CA GLY A 78 1.06 -9.51 27.21
C GLY A 78 0.72 -9.02 28.62
N ILE A 79 0.19 -7.81 28.75
CA ILE A 79 -0.28 -7.27 30.05
C ILE A 79 -1.50 -8.04 30.54
N LEU A 80 -2.47 -8.29 29.66
CA LEU A 80 -3.71 -9.00 29.95
C LEU A 80 -3.43 -10.43 30.45
N ALA A 81 -2.51 -11.15 29.79
CA ALA A 81 -2.08 -12.48 30.22
C ALA A 81 -1.52 -12.47 31.65
N ARG A 82 -0.63 -11.52 31.98
CA ARG A 82 -0.08 -11.37 33.34
C ARG A 82 -1.15 -11.00 34.37
N ARG A 83 -2.11 -10.13 34.01
CA ARG A 83 -3.22 -9.76 34.90
C ARG A 83 -4.16 -10.93 35.16
N ARG A 84 -4.48 -11.73 34.14
CA ARG A 84 -5.27 -12.97 34.27
C ARG A 84 -4.56 -13.98 35.18
N GLN A 85 -3.26 -14.15 35.03
CA GLN A 85 -2.46 -15.02 35.90
C GLN A 85 -2.49 -14.52 37.35
N ALA A 86 -2.27 -13.24 37.60
CA ALA A 86 -2.33 -12.66 38.95
C ALA A 86 -3.72 -12.83 39.60
N LEU A 87 -4.79 -12.65 38.82
CA LEU A 87 -6.16 -12.87 39.27
C LEU A 87 -6.39 -14.35 39.65
N ALA A 88 -5.91 -15.29 38.83
CA ALA A 88 -5.99 -16.73 39.13
C ALA A 88 -5.26 -17.09 40.44
N THR A 89 -4.08 -16.50 40.67
CA THR A 89 -3.34 -16.68 41.94
C THR A 89 -4.16 -16.19 43.14
N LEU A 90 -4.83 -15.04 43.03
CA LEU A 90 -5.71 -14.55 44.11
C LEU A 90 -6.88 -15.50 44.38
N TYR A 91 -7.50 -16.07 43.35
CA TYR A 91 -8.53 -17.10 43.55
C TYR A 91 -8.01 -18.30 44.33
N MET A 92 -6.81 -18.79 44.00
CA MET A 92 -6.18 -19.90 44.71
C MET A 92 -5.87 -19.55 46.17
N GLN A 93 -5.30 -18.37 46.42
CA GLN A 93 -4.97 -17.90 47.77
C GLN A 93 -6.22 -17.73 48.64
N ILE A 94 -7.31 -17.19 48.09
CA ILE A 94 -8.60 -17.08 48.79
C ILE A 94 -9.11 -18.48 49.15
N HIS A 95 -9.08 -19.43 48.20
CA HIS A 95 -9.56 -20.78 48.44
C HIS A 95 -8.75 -21.48 49.56
N ASP A 96 -7.42 -21.42 49.49
CA ASP A 96 -6.52 -21.98 50.51
C ASP A 96 -6.71 -21.32 51.89
N GLY A 97 -6.84 -19.99 51.93
CA GLY A 97 -7.13 -19.25 53.16
C GLY A 97 -8.45 -19.67 53.81
N ILE A 98 -9.51 -19.88 53.01
CA ILE A 98 -10.81 -20.36 53.51
C ILE A 98 -10.68 -21.77 54.10
N LEU A 99 -9.99 -22.69 53.41
CA LEU A 99 -9.78 -24.05 53.90
C LEU A 99 -9.00 -24.08 55.23
N LYS A 100 -8.10 -23.11 55.43
CA LYS A 100 -7.32 -22.94 56.66
C LYS A 100 -8.04 -22.13 57.74
N GLY A 101 -9.27 -21.66 57.49
CA GLY A 101 -10.04 -20.84 58.43
C GLY A 101 -9.47 -19.43 58.66
N MET A 102 -8.69 -18.91 57.71
CA MET A 102 -8.11 -17.57 57.76
C MET A 102 -9.12 -16.51 57.31
N ASP A 103 -8.99 -15.27 57.80
CA ASP A 103 -9.69 -14.13 57.22
C ASP A 103 -9.13 -13.82 55.83
N VAL A 104 -10.03 -13.73 54.86
CA VAL A 104 -9.72 -13.52 53.43
C VAL A 104 -10.38 -12.24 52.89
N ALA A 105 -10.90 -11.36 53.75
CA ALA A 105 -11.60 -10.13 53.34
C ALA A 105 -10.73 -9.25 52.43
N THR A 106 -9.46 -9.01 52.80
CA THR A 106 -8.52 -8.23 52.00
C THR A 106 -8.26 -8.87 50.64
N LEU A 107 -8.03 -10.18 50.59
CA LEU A 107 -7.78 -10.90 49.34
C LEU A 107 -8.99 -10.84 48.40
N LYS A 108 -10.21 -10.88 48.93
CA LYS A 108 -11.45 -10.73 48.14
C LYS A 108 -11.55 -9.34 47.50
N HIS A 109 -11.19 -8.30 48.25
CA HIS A 109 -11.12 -6.93 47.74
C HIS A 109 -10.06 -6.79 46.64
N ASP A 110 -8.86 -7.34 46.86
CA ASP A 110 -7.77 -7.32 45.87
C ASP A 110 -8.14 -8.08 44.59
N ARG A 111 -8.88 -9.19 44.72
CA ARG A 111 -9.43 -9.94 43.59
C ARG A 111 -10.40 -9.11 42.77
N GLU A 112 -11.28 -8.32 43.39
CA GLU A 112 -12.20 -7.45 42.68
C GLU A 112 -11.46 -6.35 41.91
N ALA A 113 -10.48 -5.70 42.54
CA ALA A 113 -9.61 -4.74 41.88
C ALA A 113 -8.78 -5.37 40.75
N ALA A 114 -8.32 -6.61 40.91
CA ALA A 114 -7.63 -7.36 39.86
C ALA A 114 -8.57 -7.72 38.69
N ALA A 115 -9.82 -8.12 38.97
CA ALA A 115 -10.82 -8.41 37.95
C ALA A 115 -11.16 -7.16 37.12
N GLN A 116 -11.34 -6.01 37.74
CA GLN A 116 -11.53 -4.73 37.04
C GLN A 116 -10.34 -4.41 36.13
N ARG A 117 -9.10 -4.60 36.62
CA ARG A 117 -7.90 -4.41 35.79
C ARG A 117 -7.82 -5.38 34.61
N VAL A 118 -8.29 -6.62 34.75
CA VAL A 118 -8.40 -7.56 33.62
C VAL A 118 -9.42 -7.05 32.62
N GLN A 119 -10.59 -6.62 33.09
CA GLN A 119 -11.66 -6.10 32.23
C GLN A 119 -11.20 -4.88 31.42
N THR A 120 -10.64 -3.85 32.05
CA THR A 120 -10.15 -2.65 31.33
C THR A 120 -9.05 -2.99 30.31
N ALA A 121 -8.20 -3.97 30.61
CA ALA A 121 -7.18 -4.41 29.64
C ALA A 121 -7.81 -5.18 28.46
N GLN A 122 -8.86 -5.97 28.70
CA GLN A 122 -9.59 -6.67 27.66
C GLN A 122 -10.31 -5.67 26.74
N GLU A 123 -11.04 -4.71 27.31
CA GLU A 123 -11.76 -3.68 26.54
C GLU A 123 -10.79 -2.92 25.61
N LYS A 124 -9.58 -2.62 26.09
CA LYS A 124 -8.55 -1.98 25.27
C LYS A 124 -7.98 -2.90 24.17
N ALA A 125 -7.87 -4.20 24.43
CA ALA A 125 -7.46 -5.17 23.43
C ALA A 125 -8.52 -5.26 22.32
N ASP A 126 -9.79 -5.33 22.72
CA ASP A 126 -10.94 -5.39 21.79
C ASP A 126 -11.01 -4.11 20.94
N GLU A 127 -10.84 -2.93 21.55
CA GLU A 127 -10.80 -1.64 20.83
C GLU A 127 -9.68 -1.60 19.78
N LEU A 128 -8.48 -2.08 20.13
CA LEU A 128 -7.36 -2.15 19.19
C LEU A 128 -7.61 -3.17 18.08
N GLN A 129 -8.25 -4.29 18.40
CA GLN A 129 -8.61 -5.30 17.42
C GLN A 129 -9.65 -4.76 16.42
N ASP A 130 -10.65 -4.03 16.90
CA ASP A 130 -11.64 -3.35 16.06
C ASP A 130 -10.98 -2.30 15.15
N GLN A 131 -10.03 -1.52 15.66
CA GLN A 131 -9.27 -0.57 14.85
C GLN A 131 -8.45 -1.29 13.76
N ILE A 132 -7.82 -2.42 14.07
CA ILE A 132 -7.03 -3.19 13.08
C ILE A 132 -7.91 -3.80 11.99
N ILE A 133 -9.10 -4.28 12.35
CA ILE A 133 -10.05 -4.90 11.40
C ILE A 133 -10.79 -3.83 10.57
N GLY A 134 -11.05 -2.67 11.17
CA GLY A 134 -11.71 -1.54 10.52
C GLY A 134 -10.81 -0.69 9.62
N CYS A 135 -9.49 -0.90 9.66
CA CYS A 135 -8.49 -0.33 8.76
C CYS A 135 -8.24 -1.23 7.54
#